data_AF-A0A244EDF5-F1
#
_entry.id   AF-A0A244EDF5-F1
#
_cell.length_a   1.000
_cell.length_b   1.000
_cell.length_c   1.000
_cell.angle_alpha   90.00
_cell.angle_beta   90.00
_cell.angle_gamma   90.00
#
_symmetry.space_group_name_H-M   'P 1'
#
loop_
_entity.id
_entity.type
_entity.pdbx_description
1 polymer ?
#
loop_
_entity_poly.entity_id
_entity_poly.type
_entity_poly.pdbx_seq_one_letter_code
_entity_poly.pdbx_strand_id
1 'polypeptide(L)'
;MRRAARLAAMVAVAALLAACGEKPQTNAEGVKLDAAPWTGTGTKADTGTAFTASGWKVGDKGAWEQQLKTRAQNGQNDYTRDN
;
A
#
# COMPACT_ATOMS: atom_id res chain seq x y z
N MET A 1 21.76 49.48 -3.40
CA MET A 1 20.62 48.82 -2.70
C MET A 1 19.42 48.55 -3.61
N ARG A 2 18.87 49.54 -4.34
CA ARG A 2 17.69 49.32 -5.21
C ARG A 2 17.87 48.28 -6.33
N ARG A 3 19.07 48.17 -6.91
CA ARG A 3 19.38 47.15 -7.94
C ARG A 3 19.43 45.74 -7.36
N ALA A 4 20.06 45.57 -6.20
CA ALA A 4 20.11 44.29 -5.49
C ALA A 4 18.72 43.82 -5.05
N ALA A 5 17.87 44.73 -4.55
CA ALA A 5 16.49 44.41 -4.18
C ALA A 5 15.64 43.94 -5.38
N ARG A 6 15.82 44.56 -6.56
CA ARG A 6 15.12 44.15 -7.79
C ARG A 6 15.56 42.77 -8.29
N LEU A 7 16.86 42.48 -8.21
CA LEU A 7 17.39 41.16 -8.57
C LEU A 7 16.88 40.07 -7.63
N ALA A 8 16.89 40.34 -6.32
CA ALA A 8 16.33 39.42 -5.33
C ALA A 8 14.83 39.15 -5.57
N ALA A 9 14.06 40.19 -5.89
CA ALA A 9 12.64 40.04 -6.23
C ALA A 9 12.41 39.20 -7.49
N MET A 10 13.22 39.39 -8.54
CA MET A 10 13.12 38.58 -9.77
C MET A 10 13.43 37.11 -9.52
N VAL A 11 14.47 36.81 -8.74
CA VAL A 11 14.82 35.42 -8.38
C VAL A 11 13.72 34.77 -7.54
N ALA A 12 13.14 35.51 -6.58
CA ALA A 12 12.04 35.01 -5.76
C ALA A 12 10.80 34.68 -6.59
N VAL A 13 10.45 35.54 -7.56
CA VAL A 13 9.32 35.29 -8.48
C VAL A 13 9.59 34.06 -9.34
N ALA A 14 10.79 33.91 -9.88
CA ALA A 14 11.14 32.72 -10.68
C ALA A 14 11.07 31.42 -9.86
N ALA A 15 11.48 31.45 -8.59
CA ALA A 15 11.39 30.29 -7.69
C ALA A 15 9.94 29.90 -7.36
N LEU A 16 9.04 30.88 -7.18
CA LEU A 16 7.61 30.61 -6.94
C LEU A 16 6.91 30.01 -8.16
N LEU A 17 7.30 30.41 -9.38
CA LEU A 17 6.74 29.85 -10.62
C LEU A 17 7.20 28.40 -10.87
N ALA A 18 8.34 27.98 -10.31
CA ALA A 18 8.84 26.61 -10.43
C ALA A 18 8.01 25.58 -9.62
N ALA A 19 7.10 26.04 -8.74
CA ALA A 19 6.26 25.16 -7.92
C ALA A 19 5.27 24.29 -8.72
N CYS A 20 4.93 24.67 -9.97
CA CYS A 20 4.06 23.88 -10.84
C CYS A 20 4.83 22.93 -11.78
N GLY A 21 6.15 22.78 -11.60
CA GLY A 21 7.02 21.96 -12.46
C GLY A 21 7.24 20.53 -11.96
N GLU A 22 6.41 20.02 -11.05
CA GLU A 22 6.54 18.64 -10.58
C GLU A 22 6.37 17.65 -11.75
N LYS A 23 7.09 16.52 -11.67
CA LYS A 23 6.92 15.44 -12.66
C LYS A 23 5.44 15.06 -12.67
N PRO A 24 4.80 14.94 -13.85
CA PRO A 24 3.41 14.50 -13.92
C PRO A 24 3.22 13.22 -13.11
N GLN A 25 2.32 13.25 -12.12
CA GLN A 25 1.89 12.08 -11.34
C GLN A 25 1.02 11.19 -12.23
N THR A 26 1.61 10.66 -13.29
CA THR A 26 0.98 9.73 -14.23
C THR A 26 1.45 8.33 -13.93
N ASN A 27 0.61 7.33 -14.23
CA ASN A 27 0.98 5.92 -14.13
C ASN A 27 1.86 5.48 -15.32
N ALA A 28 2.66 6.39 -15.91
CA ALA A 28 3.44 6.14 -17.12
C ALA A 28 4.52 5.05 -16.91
N GLU A 29 4.98 4.86 -15.68
CA GLU A 29 5.93 3.81 -15.28
C GLU A 29 5.22 2.50 -14.84
N GLY A 30 3.90 2.46 -14.95
CA GLY A 30 3.06 1.34 -14.56
C GLY A 30 2.43 1.51 -13.17
N VAL A 31 1.47 0.63 -12.87
CA VAL A 31 0.84 0.53 -11.55
C VAL A 31 1.51 -0.62 -10.80
N LYS A 32 1.94 -0.37 -9.56
CA LYS A 32 2.36 -1.45 -8.67
C LYS A 32 1.12 -2.29 -8.34
N LEU A 33 1.10 -3.53 -8.83
CA LEU A 33 0.08 -4.50 -8.45
C LEU A 33 0.27 -4.94 -7.00
N ASP A 34 -0.84 -5.28 -6.35
CA ASP A 34 -0.82 -5.84 -5.00
C ASP A 34 0.00 -7.13 -4.97
N ALA A 35 0.70 -7.34 -3.85
CA ALA A 35 1.37 -8.61 -3.61
C ALA A 35 0.34 -9.73 -3.49
N ALA A 36 0.72 -10.95 -3.85
CA ALA A 36 -0.16 -12.09 -3.68
C ALA A 36 -0.52 -12.25 -2.19
N PRO A 37 -1.81 -12.43 -1.84
CA PRO A 37 -2.24 -12.33 -0.44
C PRO A 37 -1.66 -13.43 0.47
N TRP A 38 -1.28 -14.59 -0.09
CA TRP A 38 -0.59 -15.66 0.65
C TRP A 38 0.90 -15.37 0.91
N THR A 39 1.47 -14.33 0.31
CA THR A 39 2.85 -13.87 0.63
C THR A 39 2.90 -12.97 1.86
N GLY A 40 1.83 -12.96 2.67
CA GLY A 40 1.58 -12.06 3.80
C GLY A 40 2.62 -12.04 4.93
N THR A 41 2.29 -11.23 5.94
CA THR A 41 3.14 -10.53 6.92
C THR A 41 4.47 -11.21 7.23
N GLY A 42 5.55 -10.62 6.71
CA GLY A 42 6.90 -11.18 6.74
C GLY A 42 7.38 -11.60 8.12
N THR A 43 8.51 -12.31 8.21
CA THR A 43 8.97 -12.99 9.44
C THR A 43 9.44 -12.08 10.58
N LYS A 44 9.39 -10.75 10.44
CA LYS A 44 9.85 -9.82 11.47
C LYS A 44 8.72 -9.50 12.47
N ALA A 45 9.10 -9.24 13.73
CA ALA A 45 8.15 -9.00 14.82
C ALA A 45 7.25 -7.77 14.58
N ASP A 46 7.71 -6.85 13.75
CA ASP A 46 7.15 -5.54 13.42
C ASP A 46 6.51 -5.50 12.02
N THR A 47 6.50 -6.61 11.27
CA THR A 47 5.91 -6.67 9.91
C THR A 47 4.49 -7.24 9.85
N GLY A 48 3.76 -7.25 10.97
CA GLY A 48 2.36 -7.69 11.03
C GLY A 48 2.16 -9.17 11.37
N THR A 49 3.19 -9.87 11.85
CA THR A 49 3.09 -11.25 12.36
C THR A 49 2.10 -11.37 13.52
N ALA A 50 1.92 -10.30 14.29
CA ALA A 50 0.93 -10.21 15.37
C ALA A 50 -0.52 -10.46 14.92
N PHE A 51 -0.84 -10.28 13.64
CA PHE A 51 -2.18 -10.48 13.08
C PHE A 51 -2.31 -11.78 12.29
N THR A 52 -1.37 -12.71 12.47
CA THR A 52 -1.44 -14.03 11.82
C THR A 52 -2.19 -15.03 12.69
N ALA A 53 -2.94 -15.92 12.03
CA ALA A 53 -3.53 -17.06 12.72
C ALA A 53 -2.42 -18.01 13.21
N SER A 54 -2.65 -18.68 14.34
CA SER A 54 -1.71 -19.69 14.85
C SER A 54 -1.43 -20.75 13.78
N GLY A 55 -0.15 -21.10 13.61
CA GLY A 55 0.30 -22.06 12.60
C GLY A 55 0.40 -21.51 11.16
N TRP A 56 0.18 -20.22 10.94
CA TRP A 56 0.40 -19.58 9.64
C TRP A 56 1.84 -19.72 9.15
N LYS A 57 2.02 -20.01 7.86
CA LYS A 57 3.31 -20.08 7.19
C LYS A 57 3.32 -19.15 5.99
N VAL A 58 4.26 -18.21 5.98
CA VAL A 58 4.43 -17.24 4.88
C VAL A 58 4.67 -17.99 3.57
N GLY A 59 3.89 -17.65 2.54
CA GLY A 59 4.01 -18.24 1.20
C GLY A 59 3.19 -19.52 1.00
N ASP A 60 2.55 -20.07 2.03
CA ASP A 60 1.71 -21.26 1.89
C ASP A 60 0.34 -20.91 1.30
N LYS A 61 0.26 -20.94 -0.02
CA LYS A 61 -0.96 -20.66 -0.79
C LYS A 61 -2.09 -21.64 -0.45
N GLY A 62 -1.79 -22.94 -0.34
CA GLY A 62 -2.80 -23.97 -0.11
C GLY A 62 -3.46 -23.82 1.25
N ALA A 63 -2.65 -23.60 2.29
CA ALA A 63 -3.18 -23.33 3.63
C ALA A 63 -4.00 -22.03 3.68
N TRP A 64 -3.57 -20.99 2.96
CA TRP A 64 -4.32 -19.72 2.85
C TRP A 64 -5.70 -19.91 2.20
N GLU A 65 -5.76 -20.58 1.05
CA GLU A 65 -7.02 -20.84 0.33
C GLU A 65 -7.97 -21.71 1.17
N GLN A 66 -7.43 -22.73 1.85
CA GLN A 66 -8.21 -23.60 2.72
C GLN A 66 -8.80 -22.84 3.92
N GLN A 67 -8.02 -21.96 4.56
CA GLN A 67 -8.51 -21.11 5.65
C GLN A 67 -9.65 -20.19 5.19
N LEU A 68 -9.53 -19.58 4.01
CA LEU A 68 -10.61 -18.77 3.44
C LEU A 68 -11.86 -19.59 3.17
N LYS A 69 -11.71 -20.78 2.57
CA LYS A 69 -12.83 -21.68 2.31
C LYS A 69 -13.53 -22.08 3.61
N THR A 70 -12.78 -22.48 4.63
CA THR A 70 -13.32 -22.85 5.93
C THR A 70 -14.04 -21.67 6.60
N ARG A 71 -13.47 -20.46 6.56
CA ARG A 71 -14.12 -19.26 7.09
C ARG A 71 -15.44 -18.96 6.39
N ALA A 72 -15.46 -19.02 5.05
CA ALA A 72 -16.66 -18.76 4.27
C ALA A 72 -17.76 -19.77 4.60
N GLN A 73 -17.42 -21.07 4.65
CA GLN A 73 -18.40 -22.13 4.88
C GLN A 73 -18.91 -22.20 6.31
N ASN A 74 -18.04 -22.02 7.31
CA ASN A 74 -18.40 -22.29 8.71
C ASN A 74 -18.72 -21.03 9.52
N GLY A 75 -18.35 -19.85 9.03
CA GLY A 75 -18.46 -18.60 9.78
C GLY A 75 -19.35 -17.54 9.13
N GLN A 76 -19.50 -17.56 7.81
CA GLN A 76 -20.21 -16.50 7.06
C GLN A 76 -21.39 -17.03 6.24
N ASN A 77 -21.59 -18.36 6.24
CA ASN A 77 -22.66 -18.98 5.50
C ASN A 77 -23.84 -19.30 6.42
N ASP A 78 -24.82 -18.41 6.48
CA ASP A 78 -26.01 -18.59 7.34
C ASP A 78 -26.84 -19.81 6.93
N TYR A 79 -26.79 -20.24 5.67
CA TYR A 79 -27.49 -21.44 5.20
C TYR A 79 -27.01 -22.74 5.87
N THR A 80 -25.85 -22.74 6.51
CA THR A 80 -25.34 -23.93 7.24
C THR A 80 -25.93 -24.09 8.65
N ARG A 81 -26.67 -23.09 9.14
CA ARG A 81 -27.17 -23.04 10.53
C ARG A 81 -28.63 -23.49 10.67
N ASP A 82 -29.40 -23.48 9.58
CA ASP A 82 -30.84 -23.69 9.57
C ASP A 82 -31.29 -25.11 9.17
N ASN A 83 -30.45 -26.14 9.39
CA ASN A 83 -30.81 -27.54 9.12
C ASN A 83 -30.73 -28.41 10.37
#